data_AF-A0A350QTA6-F1
#
_entry.id   AF-A0A350QTA6-F1
#
_cell.length_a   1.000
_cell.length_b   1.000
_cell.length_c   1.000
_cell.angle_alpha   90.00
_cell.angle_beta   90.00
_cell.angle_gamma   90.00
#
_symmetry.space_group_name_H-M   'P 1'
#
loop_
_entity.id
_entity.type
_entity.pdbx_description
1 polymer ?
#
loop_
_entity_poly.entity_id
_entity_poly.type
_entity_poly.pdbx_seq_one_letter_code
_entity_poly.pdbx_strand_id
1 'polypeptide(L)'
;MITTHPSLDRRRAGVLLHLTSLPGPHGIGDLGRPSLRFMNWLERSGWDIWQTLPIGPVGEGDSPYSSGSSFAIEPLLVSLDALVDDGLLPRSALKAPESLKERSRADYAGARRFKAPRWRAAFERFIELKRHRRKAYEDFLERSNHWLTPWCRWATEQHGECEDEHAFKQFVLDRQWTALRKEARRRHLTLFGDLPIFVPMESADVASNPELFQLNRDGTPTLVSGTPPDCFSRSGQLWGHPQYRWSEHRKTGYRWWVSRMKRQFELFDLVRIDHFVGLCHAWMIPGSARTARRGAWRNVPGRELLEKLHRSISRPALVAEDLGRVTPSVRRLREDFALPGMFLLQHAFDGDASESTPHALPKPSVVYTGTHDNDTTVGWWNGLSKEQRKRVIEYGGPLGRGPHELLTRLAMTSNSNLAIIPMQDLLGTGKKTRMNIPGIPTGNWRWRLEQGMLDVRVARRMRRLAAVTDRLTPH
;
A
#
# COMPACT_ATOMS: atom_id res chain seq x y z
N MET A 1 -22.40 10.32 17.28
CA MET A 1 -21.28 9.40 17.53
C MET A 1 -20.69 8.97 16.20
N ILE A 2 -19.36 8.86 16.09
CA ILE A 2 -18.71 8.30 14.90
C ILE A 2 -18.97 6.79 14.90
N THR A 3 -19.40 6.27 13.76
CA THR A 3 -19.73 4.85 13.58
C THR A 3 -18.84 4.25 12.50
N THR A 4 -18.62 2.93 12.56
CA THR A 4 -17.84 2.22 11.55
C THR A 4 -18.44 2.46 10.15
N HIS A 5 -17.57 2.67 9.17
CA HIS A 5 -18.01 2.93 7.80
C HIS A 5 -18.79 1.72 7.22
N PRO A 6 -19.85 1.90 6.41
CA PRO A 6 -20.67 0.79 5.88
C PRO A 6 -19.94 -0.18 4.94
N SER A 7 -18.77 0.20 4.44
CA SER A 7 -17.92 -0.72 3.67
C SER A 7 -17.06 -1.64 4.56
N LEU A 8 -17.04 -1.37 5.87
CA LEU A 8 -16.23 -2.02 6.91
C LEU A 8 -17.10 -2.72 7.99
N ASP A 9 -18.43 -2.62 7.92
CA ASP A 9 -19.37 -3.18 8.91
C ASP A 9 -19.94 -4.56 8.53
N ARG A 10 -19.61 -5.06 7.34
CA ARG A 10 -20.06 -6.35 6.79
C ARG A 10 -18.92 -7.34 6.57
N ARG A 11 -19.25 -8.63 6.52
CA ARG A 11 -18.30 -9.71 6.25
C ARG A 11 -17.89 -9.73 4.78
N ARG A 12 -16.59 -9.54 4.50
CA ARG A 12 -16.01 -9.48 3.16
C ARG A 12 -14.66 -10.16 3.11
N ALA A 13 -14.20 -10.46 1.90
CA ALA A 13 -12.88 -11.01 1.66
C ALA A 13 -12.15 -10.24 0.56
N GLY A 14 -10.82 -10.22 0.64
CA GLY A 14 -9.97 -9.52 -0.29
C GLY A 14 -8.60 -10.13 -0.48
N VAL A 15 -7.91 -9.65 -1.50
CA VAL A 15 -6.55 -10.06 -1.81
C VAL A 15 -5.60 -8.89 -1.65
N LEU A 16 -4.49 -9.12 -0.93
CA LEU A 16 -3.33 -8.24 -0.95
C LEU A 16 -2.42 -8.63 -2.12
N LEU A 17 -2.36 -7.76 -3.13
CA LEU A 17 -1.51 -7.92 -4.31
C LEU A 17 -1.14 -6.54 -4.85
N HIS A 18 0.13 -6.15 -4.79
CA HIS A 18 0.55 -4.89 -5.36
C HIS A 18 0.60 -4.95 -6.89
N LEU A 19 0.41 -3.81 -7.57
CA LEU A 19 0.36 -3.72 -9.03
C LEU A 19 1.66 -4.20 -9.67
N THR A 20 2.80 -3.92 -9.04
CA THR A 20 4.11 -4.34 -9.54
C THR A 20 4.24 -5.85 -9.63
N SER A 21 3.49 -6.59 -8.81
CA SER A 21 3.43 -8.05 -8.79
C SER A 21 2.58 -8.65 -9.90
N LEU A 22 1.85 -7.85 -10.67
CA LEU A 22 1.06 -8.35 -11.80
C LEU A 22 1.97 -8.84 -12.96
N PRO A 23 1.54 -9.89 -13.69
CA PRO A 23 2.30 -10.41 -14.82
C PRO A 23 2.21 -9.44 -16.01
N GLY A 24 3.33 -9.15 -16.66
CA GLY A 24 3.40 -8.20 -17.77
C GLY A 24 4.76 -8.21 -18.48
N PRO A 25 4.81 -7.85 -19.77
CA PRO A 25 6.00 -8.01 -20.61
C PRO A 25 7.04 -6.89 -20.44
N HIS A 26 6.77 -5.87 -19.63
CA HIS A 26 7.59 -4.65 -19.53
C HIS A 26 8.40 -4.57 -18.22
N GLY A 27 8.81 -5.72 -17.68
CA GLY A 27 9.65 -5.84 -16.49
C GLY A 27 8.93 -5.65 -15.13
N ILE A 28 7.75 -5.04 -15.13
CA ILE A 28 6.93 -4.74 -13.95
C ILE A 28 5.44 -4.80 -14.32
N GLY A 29 4.57 -5.09 -13.35
CA GLY A 29 3.13 -4.97 -13.54
C GLY A 29 2.66 -3.51 -13.65
N ASP A 30 1.53 -3.28 -14.33
CA ASP A 30 1.03 -1.95 -14.67
C ASP A 30 -0.50 -1.86 -14.62
N LEU A 31 -1.03 -0.65 -14.85
CA LEU A 31 -2.45 -0.30 -14.83
C LEU A 31 -3.26 -0.82 -16.04
N GLY A 32 -2.64 -1.60 -16.92
CA GLY A 32 -3.24 -2.04 -18.18
C GLY A 32 -3.99 -3.36 -18.08
N ARG A 33 -3.91 -4.14 -19.15
CA ARG A 33 -4.53 -5.47 -19.28
C ARG A 33 -4.22 -6.42 -18.10
N PRO A 34 -3.01 -6.45 -17.51
CA PRO A 34 -2.76 -7.26 -16.32
C PRO A 34 -3.69 -6.95 -15.14
N SER A 35 -3.96 -5.67 -14.88
CA SER A 35 -4.86 -5.23 -13.82
C SER A 35 -6.31 -5.67 -14.08
N LEU A 36 -6.77 -5.56 -15.34
CA LEU A 36 -8.10 -6.04 -15.74
C LEU A 36 -8.25 -7.56 -15.61
N ARG A 37 -7.19 -8.33 -15.95
CA ARG A 37 -7.18 -9.78 -15.74
C ARG A 37 -7.27 -10.15 -14.27
N PHE A 38 -6.61 -9.39 -13.40
CA PHE A 38 -6.70 -9.62 -11.96
C PHE A 38 -8.11 -9.31 -11.42
N MET A 39 -8.73 -8.21 -11.86
CA MET A 39 -10.14 -7.92 -11.51
C MET A 39 -11.09 -9.03 -11.97
N ASN A 40 -10.94 -9.56 -13.19
CA ASN A 40 -11.70 -10.72 -13.67
C ASN A 40 -11.49 -11.95 -12.76
N TRP A 41 -10.27 -12.17 -12.27
CA TRP A 41 -9.96 -13.29 -11.39
C TRP A 41 -10.59 -13.11 -10.00
N LEU A 42 -10.53 -11.89 -9.46
CA LEU A 42 -11.10 -11.53 -8.16
C LEU A 42 -12.63 -11.64 -8.16
N GLU A 43 -13.28 -11.17 -9.22
CA GLU A 43 -14.72 -11.34 -9.43
C GLU A 43 -15.11 -12.84 -9.48
N ARG A 44 -14.32 -13.67 -10.17
CA ARG A 44 -14.53 -15.12 -10.21
C ARG A 44 -14.32 -15.79 -8.85
N SER A 45 -13.49 -15.23 -7.97
CA SER A 45 -13.34 -15.74 -6.60
C SER A 45 -14.50 -15.35 -5.69
N GLY A 46 -15.39 -14.45 -6.13
CA GLY A 46 -16.50 -13.93 -5.32
C GLY A 46 -16.02 -13.09 -4.14
N TRP A 47 -14.80 -12.58 -4.21
CA TRP A 47 -14.22 -11.63 -3.25
C TRP A 47 -14.26 -10.23 -3.90
N ASP A 48 -14.31 -9.17 -3.10
CA ASP A 48 -14.54 -7.82 -3.62
C ASP A 48 -13.51 -6.78 -3.19
N ILE A 49 -12.47 -7.14 -2.44
CA ILE A 49 -11.45 -6.18 -2.01
C ILE A 49 -10.11 -6.49 -2.70
N TRP A 50 -9.56 -5.48 -3.37
CA TRP A 50 -8.18 -5.49 -3.86
C TRP A 50 -7.37 -4.50 -3.03
N GLN A 51 -6.52 -5.02 -2.14
CA GLN A 51 -5.58 -4.20 -1.40
C GLN A 51 -4.24 -4.08 -2.14
N THR A 52 -3.74 -2.86 -2.25
CA THR A 52 -2.40 -2.55 -2.76
C THR A 52 -1.53 -1.95 -1.65
N LEU A 53 -0.23 -1.97 -1.87
CA LEU A 53 0.73 -1.10 -1.16
C LEU A 53 0.61 0.35 -1.69
N PRO A 54 1.33 1.33 -1.12
CA PRO A 54 1.36 2.68 -1.66
C PRO A 54 1.77 2.68 -3.14
N ILE A 55 1.15 3.54 -3.95
CA ILE A 55 1.37 3.60 -5.40
C ILE A 55 2.20 4.81 -5.83
N GLY A 56 2.80 5.51 -4.87
CA GLY A 56 3.63 6.68 -5.12
C GLY A 56 4.99 6.34 -5.71
N PRO A 57 5.72 7.32 -6.28
CA PRO A 57 7.04 7.13 -6.87
C PRO A 57 8.01 6.48 -5.89
N VAL A 58 8.44 5.25 -6.15
CA VAL A 58 9.25 4.46 -5.22
C VAL A 58 10.63 5.09 -5.05
N GLY A 59 11.10 5.20 -3.81
CA GLY A 59 12.41 5.74 -3.48
C GLY A 59 13.42 4.63 -3.18
N GLU A 60 14.23 4.85 -2.14
CA GLU A 60 15.33 3.97 -1.77
C GLU A 60 14.89 2.50 -1.63
N GLY A 61 15.69 1.59 -2.18
CA GLY A 61 15.43 0.15 -2.14
C GLY A 61 14.21 -0.31 -2.94
N ASP A 62 13.69 0.52 -3.85
CA ASP A 62 12.42 0.32 -4.56
C ASP A 62 11.20 0.26 -3.62
N SER A 63 11.31 0.85 -2.42
CA SER A 63 10.26 0.81 -1.40
C SER A 63 9.10 1.75 -1.71
N PRO A 64 7.85 1.25 -1.72
CA PRO A 64 6.67 2.09 -1.84
C PRO A 64 6.42 2.96 -0.59
N TYR A 65 7.03 2.62 0.54
CA TYR A 65 6.95 3.41 1.78
C TYR A 65 7.98 4.55 1.83
N SER A 66 8.96 4.53 0.93
CA SER A 66 9.96 5.59 0.80
C SER A 66 9.66 6.48 -0.41
N SER A 67 8.39 6.87 -0.57
CA SER A 67 7.94 7.60 -1.78
C SER A 67 8.48 9.02 -1.87
N GLY A 68 8.92 9.44 -3.06
CA GLY A 68 9.32 10.84 -3.33
C GLY A 68 8.15 11.84 -3.31
N SER A 69 6.90 11.37 -3.20
CA SER A 69 5.71 12.18 -3.03
C SER A 69 4.56 11.41 -2.38
N SER A 70 3.82 12.07 -1.50
CA SER A 70 2.57 11.57 -0.92
C SER A 70 1.35 11.67 -1.84
N PHE A 71 1.50 12.28 -3.01
CA PHE A 71 0.39 12.64 -3.91
C PHE A 71 0.51 12.05 -5.32
N ALA A 72 1.73 12.01 -5.85
CA ALA A 72 2.01 11.51 -7.19
C ALA A 72 1.82 9.99 -7.29
N ILE A 73 1.66 9.49 -8.51
CA ILE A 73 1.62 8.07 -8.86
C ILE A 73 2.96 7.68 -9.50
N GLU A 74 3.45 6.47 -9.20
CA GLU A 74 4.69 5.91 -9.76
C GLU A 74 4.63 5.78 -11.30
N PRO A 75 5.51 6.49 -12.05
CA PRO A 75 5.56 6.41 -13.50
C PRO A 75 5.81 5.01 -14.09
N LEU A 76 6.40 4.09 -13.33
CA LEU A 76 6.54 2.70 -13.75
C LEU A 76 5.22 1.95 -13.86
N LEU A 77 4.14 2.43 -13.23
CA LEU A 77 2.82 1.79 -13.29
C LEU A 77 2.05 2.09 -14.60
N VAL A 78 2.57 2.93 -15.48
CA VAL A 78 1.92 3.24 -16.76
C VAL A 78 1.74 2.00 -17.62
N SER A 79 0.54 1.85 -18.17
CA SER A 79 0.27 0.92 -19.26
C SER A 79 0.71 1.53 -20.57
N LEU A 80 1.71 0.90 -21.21
CA LEU A 80 2.12 1.28 -22.56
C LEU A 80 1.05 0.91 -23.60
N ASP A 81 0.28 -0.17 -23.37
CA ASP A 81 -0.85 -0.53 -24.23
C ASP A 81 -1.87 0.62 -24.29
N ALA A 82 -2.21 1.22 -23.14
CA ALA A 82 -3.14 2.34 -23.09
C ALA A 82 -2.58 3.60 -23.78
N LEU A 83 -1.26 3.83 -23.75
CA LEU A 83 -0.64 4.92 -24.52
C LEU A 83 -0.70 4.66 -26.04
N VAL A 84 -0.64 3.40 -26.47
CA VAL A 84 -0.86 3.02 -27.87
C VAL A 84 -2.32 3.21 -28.27
N ASP A 85 -3.26 2.78 -27.42
CA ASP A 85 -4.70 2.96 -27.65
C ASP A 85 -5.08 4.45 -27.73
N ASP A 86 -4.43 5.30 -26.92
CA ASP A 86 -4.58 6.76 -26.96
C ASP A 86 -3.89 7.40 -28.18
N GLY A 87 -3.14 6.64 -29.00
CA GLY A 87 -2.41 7.14 -30.17
C GLY A 87 -1.18 7.99 -29.83
N LEU A 88 -0.66 7.87 -28.60
CA LEU A 88 0.55 8.56 -28.14
C LEU A 88 1.82 7.74 -28.41
N LEU A 89 1.69 6.43 -28.62
CA LEU A 89 2.79 5.56 -29.02
C LEU A 89 2.37 4.66 -30.20
N PRO A 90 3.29 4.28 -31.09
CA PRO A 90 3.04 3.23 -32.07
C PRO A 90 3.07 1.84 -31.41
N ARG A 91 2.39 0.86 -32.00
CA ARG A 91 2.40 -0.55 -31.52
C ARG A 91 3.81 -1.13 -31.38
N SER A 92 4.75 -0.70 -32.22
CA SER A 92 6.16 -1.13 -32.15
C SER A 92 6.84 -0.77 -30.83
N ALA A 93 6.37 0.28 -30.12
CA ALA A 93 6.90 0.68 -28.83
C ALA A 93 6.69 -0.39 -27.73
N LEU A 94 5.71 -1.29 -27.90
CA LEU A 94 5.42 -2.36 -26.94
C LEU A 94 6.44 -3.51 -26.98
N LYS A 95 7.29 -3.58 -28.02
CA LYS A 95 8.28 -4.65 -28.19
C LYS A 95 9.37 -4.53 -27.13
N ALA A 96 9.28 -5.34 -26.09
CA ALA A 96 10.28 -5.44 -25.04
C ALA A 96 11.40 -6.44 -25.38
N PRO A 97 12.63 -6.20 -24.91
CA PRO A 97 13.69 -7.20 -24.98
C PRO A 97 13.32 -8.42 -24.13
N GLU A 98 13.83 -9.59 -24.53
CA GLU A 98 13.55 -10.86 -23.84
C GLU A 98 13.94 -10.81 -22.36
N SER A 99 15.00 -10.06 -22.03
CA SER A 99 15.44 -9.86 -20.66
C SER A 99 14.37 -9.25 -19.73
N LEU A 100 13.35 -8.55 -20.25
CA LEU A 100 12.24 -8.01 -19.44
C LEU A 100 10.98 -8.88 -19.49
N LYS A 101 10.90 -9.83 -20.42
CA LYS A 101 9.78 -10.74 -20.53
C LYS A 101 9.88 -11.80 -19.43
N GLU A 102 8.71 -12.21 -18.95
CA GLU A 102 8.51 -13.38 -18.09
C GLU A 102 9.52 -13.54 -16.93
N ARG A 103 9.47 -12.59 -16.00
CA ARG A 103 10.16 -12.71 -14.72
C ARG A 103 9.16 -12.89 -13.58
N SER A 104 9.43 -13.87 -12.71
CA SER A 104 8.83 -13.98 -11.38
C SER A 104 9.30 -12.90 -10.41
N ARG A 105 10.19 -12.00 -10.88
CA ARG A 105 10.68 -10.83 -10.15
C ARG A 105 10.59 -9.53 -10.96
N ALA A 106 10.17 -8.44 -10.32
CA ALA A 106 10.19 -7.11 -10.88
C ALA A 106 11.63 -6.65 -11.13
N ASP A 107 11.83 -6.10 -12.32
CA ASP A 107 13.07 -5.46 -12.72
C ASP A 107 12.83 -3.95 -12.81
N TYR A 108 12.86 -3.28 -11.66
CA TYR A 108 12.61 -1.84 -11.56
C TYR A 108 13.58 -1.05 -12.46
N ALA A 109 14.89 -1.33 -12.37
CA ALA A 109 15.90 -0.68 -13.20
C ALA A 109 15.69 -0.94 -14.70
N GLY A 110 15.43 -2.20 -15.07
CA GLY A 110 15.15 -2.57 -16.45
C GLY A 110 13.87 -1.94 -17.00
N ALA A 111 12.80 -1.88 -16.19
CA ALA A 111 11.55 -1.22 -16.52
C ALA A 111 11.72 0.30 -16.66
N ARG A 112 12.49 0.96 -15.79
CA ARG A 112 12.81 2.40 -15.89
C ARG A 112 13.53 2.68 -17.22
N ARG A 113 14.61 1.95 -17.50
CA ARG A 113 15.38 2.09 -18.76
C ARG A 113 14.50 1.86 -20.00
N PHE A 114 13.59 0.89 -19.93
CA PHE A 114 12.68 0.61 -21.03
C PHE A 114 11.62 1.69 -21.21
N LYS A 115 10.98 2.15 -20.13
CA LYS A 115 9.86 3.11 -20.20
C LYS A 115 10.31 4.56 -20.41
N ALA A 116 11.52 4.94 -19.99
CA ALA A 116 12.03 6.32 -20.14
C ALA A 116 11.94 6.89 -21.57
N PRO A 117 12.51 6.26 -22.62
CA PRO A 117 12.40 6.80 -23.99
C PRO A 117 10.96 6.80 -24.52
N ARG A 118 10.09 5.94 -23.98
CA ARG A 118 8.68 5.85 -24.37
C ARG A 118 7.85 6.96 -23.73
N TRP A 119 8.20 7.37 -22.51
CA TRP A 119 7.61 8.56 -21.90
C TRP A 119 7.91 9.81 -22.72
N ARG A 120 9.17 10.00 -23.11
CA ARG A 120 9.58 11.14 -23.96
C ARG A 120 8.83 11.16 -25.29
N ALA A 121 8.81 10.03 -26.02
CA ALA A 121 8.08 9.94 -27.29
C ALA A 121 6.56 10.20 -27.12
N ALA A 122 5.95 9.69 -26.04
CA ALA A 122 4.54 9.93 -25.75
C ALA A 122 4.26 11.40 -25.42
N PHE A 123 5.17 12.07 -24.72
CA PHE A 123 5.08 13.50 -24.40
C PHE A 123 5.20 14.36 -25.66
N GLU A 124 6.21 14.12 -26.49
CA GLU A 124 6.39 14.81 -27.78
C GLU A 124 5.12 14.67 -28.63
N ARG A 125 4.60 13.45 -28.75
CA ARG A 125 3.36 13.18 -29.50
C ARG A 125 2.13 13.88 -28.88
N PHE A 126 2.06 13.97 -27.56
CA PHE A 126 1.01 14.69 -26.84
C PHE A 126 1.04 16.19 -27.16
N ILE A 127 2.22 16.78 -27.28
CA ILE A 127 2.41 18.18 -27.69
C ILE A 127 2.05 18.39 -29.15
N GLU A 128 2.55 17.55 -30.07
CA GLU A 128 2.24 17.61 -31.50
C GLU A 128 0.74 17.57 -31.78
N LEU A 129 0.02 16.69 -31.08
CA LEU A 129 -1.44 16.55 -31.18
C LEU A 129 -2.20 17.69 -30.46
N LYS A 130 -1.49 18.70 -29.96
CA LYS A 130 -2.02 19.85 -29.20
C LYS A 130 -2.90 19.43 -28.02
N ARG A 131 -2.64 18.24 -27.44
CA ARG A 131 -3.46 17.70 -26.35
C ARG A 131 -3.23 18.42 -25.03
N HIS A 132 -2.10 19.11 -24.89
CA HIS A 132 -1.83 20.04 -23.79
C HIS A 132 -2.78 21.24 -23.75
N ARG A 133 -3.52 21.52 -24.83
CA ARG A 133 -4.54 22.59 -24.90
C ARG A 133 -5.96 22.06 -24.73
N ARG A 134 -6.11 20.79 -24.36
CA ARG A 134 -7.43 20.20 -24.13
C ARG A 134 -7.85 20.51 -22.71
N LYS A 135 -9.12 20.87 -22.55
CA LYS A 135 -9.76 21.12 -21.26
C LYS A 135 -9.47 20.04 -20.21
N ALA A 136 -9.48 18.76 -20.58
CA ALA A 136 -9.20 17.67 -19.64
C ALA A 136 -7.80 17.75 -19.01
N TYR A 137 -6.79 18.26 -19.73
CA TYR A 137 -5.45 18.47 -19.18
C TYR A 137 -5.40 19.74 -18.33
N GLU A 138 -6.01 20.83 -18.79
CA GLU A 138 -6.12 22.09 -18.04
C GLU A 138 -6.84 21.90 -16.70
N ASP A 139 -7.98 21.21 -16.69
CA ASP A 139 -8.74 20.86 -15.49
C ASP A 139 -7.88 20.00 -14.53
N PHE A 140 -7.04 19.10 -15.05
CA PHE A 140 -6.12 18.30 -14.25
C PHE A 140 -5.02 19.15 -13.61
N LEU A 141 -4.41 20.07 -14.36
CA LEU A 141 -3.40 20.99 -13.84
C LEU A 141 -4.00 21.86 -12.74
N GLU A 142 -5.17 22.44 -12.96
CA GLU A 142 -5.84 23.32 -11.99
C GLU A 142 -6.16 22.58 -10.69
N ARG A 143 -6.86 21.45 -10.76
CA ARG A 143 -7.28 20.71 -9.56
C ARG A 143 -6.10 20.12 -8.78
N SER A 144 -4.98 19.85 -9.46
CA SER A 144 -3.81 19.19 -8.88
C SER A 144 -2.69 20.17 -8.52
N ASN A 145 -2.80 21.45 -8.87
CA ASN A 145 -1.73 22.44 -8.80
C ASN A 145 -1.01 22.47 -7.43
N HIS A 146 -1.79 22.35 -6.34
CA HIS A 146 -1.27 22.42 -4.97
C HIS A 146 -0.24 21.34 -4.60
N TRP A 147 -0.24 20.20 -5.29
CA TRP A 147 0.77 19.14 -5.12
C TRP A 147 1.58 18.87 -6.38
N LEU A 148 0.99 19.10 -7.57
CA LEU A 148 1.61 18.80 -8.85
C LEU A 148 2.78 19.74 -9.13
N THR A 149 2.61 21.04 -8.92
CA THR A 149 3.69 22.02 -9.16
C THR A 149 4.90 21.77 -8.25
N PRO A 150 4.73 21.59 -6.92
CA PRO A 150 5.83 21.13 -6.07
C PRO A 150 6.49 19.82 -6.52
N TRP A 151 5.68 18.84 -6.92
CA TRP A 151 6.18 17.56 -7.42
C TRP A 151 7.01 17.73 -8.70
N CYS A 152 6.53 18.48 -9.69
CA CYS A 152 7.22 18.66 -10.96
C CYS A 152 8.56 19.37 -10.79
N ARG A 153 8.64 20.39 -9.94
CA ARG A 153 9.90 21.07 -9.60
C ARG A 153 10.90 20.11 -8.96
N TRP A 154 10.47 19.43 -7.91
CA TRP A 154 11.33 18.46 -7.22
C TRP A 154 11.77 17.33 -8.16
N ALA A 155 10.86 16.76 -8.95
CA ALA A 155 11.18 15.67 -9.88
C ALA A 155 12.12 16.13 -10.99
N THR A 156 12.00 17.37 -11.47
CA THR A 156 12.92 17.98 -12.45
C THR A 156 14.34 18.03 -11.88
N GLU A 157 14.50 18.48 -10.63
CA GLU A 157 15.80 18.51 -9.95
C GLU A 157 16.41 17.11 -9.77
N GLN A 158 15.58 16.10 -9.49
CA GLN A 158 16.04 14.73 -9.24
C GLN A 158 16.28 13.90 -10.50
N HIS A 159 15.60 14.20 -11.61
CA HIS A 159 15.56 13.33 -12.79
C HIS A 159 15.93 14.03 -14.10
N GLY A 160 16.02 15.36 -14.12
CA GLY A 160 16.50 16.17 -15.24
C GLY A 160 15.50 16.34 -16.39
N GLU A 161 14.28 15.82 -16.28
CA GLU A 161 13.20 16.03 -17.25
C GLU A 161 12.45 17.33 -16.90
N CYS A 162 11.83 18.02 -17.87
CA CYS A 162 11.19 19.30 -17.57
C CYS A 162 9.87 19.13 -16.79
N GLU A 163 9.43 20.20 -16.11
CA GLU A 163 8.21 20.21 -15.31
C GLU A 163 6.96 19.78 -16.11
N ASP A 164 6.87 20.19 -17.38
CA ASP A 164 5.76 19.82 -18.27
C ASP A 164 5.72 18.31 -18.58
N GLU A 165 6.89 17.67 -18.73
CA GLU A 165 6.97 16.22 -18.95
C GLU A 165 6.52 15.47 -17.69
N HIS A 166 6.89 15.94 -16.50
CA HIS A 166 6.42 15.38 -15.23
C HIS A 166 4.91 15.59 -15.02
N ALA A 167 4.38 16.75 -15.38
CA ALA A 167 2.95 17.03 -15.33
C ALA A 167 2.16 16.11 -16.28
N PHE A 168 2.67 15.92 -17.50
CA PHE A 168 2.11 14.96 -18.45
C PHE A 168 2.13 13.52 -17.93
N LYS A 169 3.24 13.06 -17.33
CA LYS A 169 3.34 11.72 -16.72
C LYS A 169 2.24 11.52 -15.68
N GLN A 170 2.04 12.49 -14.78
CA GLN A 170 1.00 12.42 -13.76
C GLN A 170 -0.41 12.50 -14.33
N PHE A 171 -0.65 13.30 -15.36
CA PHE A 171 -1.94 13.34 -16.06
C PHE A 171 -2.31 11.98 -16.68
N VAL A 172 -1.35 11.34 -17.35
CA VAL A 172 -1.55 10.00 -17.95
C VAL A 172 -1.88 8.98 -16.86
N LEU A 173 -1.11 8.96 -15.77
CA LEU A 173 -1.31 8.01 -14.67
C LEU A 173 -2.65 8.23 -13.97
N ASP A 174 -3.03 9.48 -13.73
CA ASP A 174 -4.32 9.83 -13.13
C ASP A 174 -5.50 9.38 -14.02
N ARG A 175 -5.40 9.55 -15.35
CA ARG A 175 -6.41 9.02 -16.29
C ARG A 175 -6.48 7.50 -16.27
N GLN A 176 -5.34 6.81 -16.31
CA GLN A 176 -5.30 5.35 -16.29
C GLN A 176 -5.83 4.79 -14.97
N TRP A 177 -5.45 5.39 -13.84
CA TRP A 177 -5.97 5.03 -12.52
C TRP A 177 -7.47 5.26 -12.41
N THR A 178 -7.95 6.42 -12.87
CA THR A 178 -9.39 6.75 -12.88
C THR A 178 -10.18 5.74 -13.71
N ALA A 179 -9.66 5.32 -14.87
CA ALA A 179 -10.29 4.28 -15.69
C ALA A 179 -10.32 2.93 -14.97
N LEU A 180 -9.22 2.53 -14.33
CA LEU A 180 -9.15 1.31 -13.53
C LEU A 180 -10.16 1.33 -12.38
N ARG A 181 -10.23 2.44 -11.63
CA ARG A 181 -11.19 2.60 -10.52
C ARG A 181 -12.64 2.58 -10.99
N LYS A 182 -12.94 3.20 -12.13
CA LYS A 182 -14.28 3.14 -12.75
C LYS A 182 -14.66 1.70 -13.07
N GLU A 183 -13.74 0.92 -13.62
CA GLU A 183 -13.95 -0.48 -13.94
C GLU A 183 -14.09 -1.35 -12.68
N ALA A 184 -13.31 -1.10 -11.63
CA ALA A 184 -13.46 -1.75 -10.33
C ALA A 184 -14.88 -1.56 -9.78
N ARG A 185 -15.36 -0.30 -9.77
CA ARG A 185 -16.71 0.04 -9.29
C ARG A 185 -17.82 -0.62 -10.11
N ARG A 186 -17.67 -0.66 -11.44
CA ARG A 186 -18.63 -1.36 -12.33
C ARG A 186 -18.76 -2.85 -12.00
N ARG A 187 -17.72 -3.45 -11.43
CA ARG A 187 -17.66 -4.85 -11.00
C ARG A 187 -17.92 -5.05 -9.51
N HIS A 188 -18.34 -3.98 -8.81
CA HIS A 188 -18.51 -3.98 -7.35
C HIS A 188 -17.25 -4.32 -6.55
N LEU A 189 -16.07 -4.07 -7.14
CA LEU A 189 -14.77 -4.22 -6.47
C LEU A 189 -14.39 -2.93 -5.75
N THR A 190 -13.78 -3.08 -4.57
CA THR A 190 -13.27 -2.00 -3.71
C THR A 190 -11.76 -1.97 -3.79
N LEU A 191 -11.21 -0.81 -4.14
CA LEU A 191 -9.77 -0.57 -4.09
C LEU A 191 -9.38 -0.12 -2.68
N PHE A 192 -8.47 -0.87 -2.05
CA PHE A 192 -7.98 -0.63 -0.69
C PHE A 192 -6.52 -0.17 -0.74
N GLY A 193 -6.32 1.13 -0.52
CA GLY A 193 -5.02 1.77 -0.53
C GLY A 193 -4.33 1.80 0.83
N ASP A 194 -3.18 2.43 0.84
CA ASP A 194 -2.22 2.37 1.93
C ASP A 194 -1.44 3.68 2.03
N LEU A 195 -1.47 4.31 3.20
CA LEU A 195 -0.88 5.61 3.48
C LEU A 195 0.22 5.47 4.54
N PRO A 196 1.51 5.56 4.15
CA PRO A 196 2.62 5.65 5.10
C PRO A 196 2.42 6.85 6.03
N ILE A 197 2.56 6.70 7.35
CA ILE A 197 2.42 7.86 8.24
C ILE A 197 3.51 8.89 7.95
N PHE A 198 4.78 8.48 7.90
CA PHE A 198 5.93 9.36 7.67
C PHE A 198 6.22 9.57 6.18
N VAL A 199 6.96 10.64 5.86
CA VAL A 199 7.40 10.96 4.51
C VAL A 199 8.92 11.08 4.46
N PRO A 200 9.60 10.56 3.42
CA PRO A 200 11.05 10.65 3.30
C PRO A 200 11.58 12.07 3.25
N MET A 201 12.83 12.25 3.69
CA MET A 201 13.55 13.51 3.55
C MET A 201 13.68 13.93 2.08
N GLU A 202 14.08 12.98 1.23
CA GLU A 202 14.17 13.14 -0.22
C GLU A 202 12.78 13.03 -0.86
N SER A 203 11.93 14.03 -0.62
CA SER A 203 10.59 14.09 -1.19
C SER A 203 10.14 15.52 -1.51
N ALA A 204 9.24 15.64 -2.48
CA ALA A 204 8.57 16.89 -2.81
C ALA A 204 7.76 17.44 -1.62
N ASP A 205 7.27 16.56 -0.73
CA ASP A 205 6.54 16.94 0.47
C ASP A 205 7.40 17.80 1.42
N VAL A 206 8.61 17.32 1.71
CA VAL A 206 9.55 18.00 2.61
C VAL A 206 10.17 19.21 1.92
N ALA A 207 10.57 19.09 0.66
CA ALA A 207 11.19 20.17 -0.10
C ALA A 207 10.28 21.40 -0.22
N SER A 208 8.97 21.20 -0.41
CA SER A 208 8.01 22.30 -0.58
C SER A 208 7.33 22.78 0.69
N ASN A 209 7.45 22.04 1.80
CA ASN A 209 6.84 22.41 3.08
C ASN A 209 7.83 22.16 4.26
N PRO A 210 9.08 22.65 4.20
CA PRO A 210 10.10 22.34 5.21
C PRO A 210 9.67 22.76 6.64
N GLU A 211 8.83 23.78 6.77
CA GLU A 211 8.27 24.26 8.03
C GLU A 211 7.37 23.23 8.73
N LEU A 212 6.79 22.28 7.99
CA LEU A 212 5.94 21.22 8.53
C LEU A 212 6.75 20.09 9.19
N PHE A 213 8.08 20.16 9.14
CA PHE A 213 9.01 19.14 9.61
C PHE A 213 10.01 19.69 10.65
N GLN A 214 10.54 18.79 11.47
CA GLN A 214 11.57 19.11 12.46
C GLN A 214 12.96 19.06 11.81
N LEU A 215 13.30 20.14 11.12
CA LEU A 215 14.59 20.34 10.44
C LEU A 215 15.46 21.37 11.16
N ASN A 216 16.76 21.18 11.05
CA ASN A 216 17.80 22.15 11.41
C ASN A 216 17.87 23.27 10.34
N ARG A 217 18.64 24.33 10.61
CA ARG A 217 18.82 25.45 9.66
C ARG A 217 19.49 25.03 8.34
N ASP A 218 20.30 23.98 8.37
CA ASP A 218 20.95 23.39 7.20
C ASP A 218 20.05 22.40 6.43
N GLY A 219 18.78 22.26 6.83
CA GLY A 219 17.83 21.34 6.21
C GLY A 219 17.89 19.90 6.73
N THR A 220 18.89 19.53 7.54
CA THR A 220 18.99 18.16 8.06
C THR A 220 17.93 17.88 9.15
N PRO A 221 17.41 16.64 9.27
CA PRO A 221 16.44 16.32 10.31
C PRO A 221 17.01 16.49 11.73
N THR A 222 16.30 17.21 12.60
CA THR A 222 16.63 17.25 14.04
C THR A 222 16.25 15.92 14.71
N LEU A 223 15.08 15.38 14.34
CA LEU A 223 14.57 14.10 14.81
C LEU A 223 14.07 13.28 13.62
N VAL A 224 14.32 11.98 13.68
CA VAL A 224 13.90 11.00 12.67
C VAL A 224 13.01 9.92 13.29
N SER A 225 12.31 9.22 12.42
CA SER A 225 11.40 8.12 12.75
C SER A 225 12.10 6.76 12.82
N GLY A 226 11.44 5.84 13.52
CA GLY A 226 11.90 4.48 13.71
C GLY A 226 11.06 3.77 14.76
N THR A 227 11.54 2.60 15.20
CA THR A 227 10.97 1.83 16.31
C THR A 227 12.04 1.47 17.33
N PRO A 228 11.67 1.35 18.61
CA PRO A 228 12.62 0.92 19.63
C PRO A 228 13.11 -0.52 19.38
N PRO A 229 14.20 -0.94 20.03
CA PRO A 229 14.56 -2.35 20.09
C PRO A 229 13.42 -3.24 20.58
N ASP A 230 13.25 -4.38 19.95
CA ASP A 230 12.27 -5.40 20.32
C ASP A 230 12.85 -6.81 20.13
N CYS A 231 12.01 -7.84 20.28
CA CYS A 231 12.44 -9.24 20.12
C CYS A 231 12.84 -9.60 18.68
N PHE A 232 12.50 -8.77 17.68
CA PHE A 232 12.85 -8.96 16.27
C PHE A 232 14.10 -8.15 15.86
N SER A 233 14.35 -7.00 16.48
CA SER A 233 15.50 -6.13 16.22
C SER A 233 16.17 -5.66 17.50
N ARG A 234 17.39 -6.18 17.77
CA ARG A 234 18.20 -5.78 18.93
C ARG A 234 18.56 -4.30 18.93
N SER A 235 18.62 -3.64 17.77
CA SER A 235 18.96 -2.22 17.61
C SER A 235 17.76 -1.31 17.41
N GLY A 236 16.55 -1.87 17.34
CA GLY A 236 15.38 -1.19 16.79
C GLY A 236 15.51 -0.97 15.28
N GLN A 237 14.55 -0.29 14.68
CA GLN A 237 14.59 0.06 13.26
C GLN A 237 14.74 1.56 13.11
N LEU A 238 15.76 2.01 12.38
CA LEU A 238 15.95 3.42 12.04
C LEU A 238 15.41 3.63 10.63
N TRP A 239 14.23 4.24 10.51
CA TRP A 239 13.62 4.52 9.20
C TRP A 239 14.15 5.81 8.58
N GLY A 240 14.60 6.76 9.42
CA GLY A 240 15.33 7.93 8.96
C GLY A 240 14.45 9.06 8.40
N HIS A 241 13.13 8.89 8.34
CA HIS A 241 12.23 9.96 7.87
C HIS A 241 12.10 11.08 8.91
N PRO A 242 12.08 12.37 8.51
CA PRO A 242 11.93 13.49 9.43
C PRO A 242 10.61 13.43 10.21
N GLN A 243 10.67 13.83 11.48
CA GLN A 243 9.47 13.96 12.32
C GLN A 243 8.68 15.24 11.98
N TYR A 244 7.36 15.18 12.16
CA TYR A 244 6.48 16.34 11.96
C TYR A 244 6.70 17.43 13.00
N ARG A 245 6.62 18.69 12.57
CA ARG A 245 6.50 19.85 13.46
C ARG A 245 5.02 20.14 13.70
N TRP A 246 4.40 19.34 14.56
CA TRP A 246 2.95 19.36 14.79
C TRP A 246 2.36 20.72 15.17
N SER A 247 3.15 21.63 15.75
CA SER A 247 2.73 23.01 16.01
C SER A 247 2.36 23.77 14.72
N GLU A 248 3.12 23.59 13.64
CA GLU A 248 2.84 24.25 12.35
C GLU A 248 1.66 23.59 11.64
N HIS A 249 1.52 22.27 11.76
CA HIS A 249 0.30 21.58 11.31
C HIS A 249 -0.93 22.13 12.03
N ARG A 250 -0.88 22.38 13.34
CA ARG A 250 -2.00 22.98 14.08
C ARG A 250 -2.31 24.39 13.61
N LYS A 251 -1.29 25.26 13.44
CA LYS A 251 -1.47 26.63 12.94
C LYS A 251 -2.13 26.68 11.56
N THR A 252 -1.78 25.74 10.68
CA THR A 252 -2.36 25.64 9.34
C THR A 252 -3.67 24.86 9.29
N GLY A 253 -4.21 24.45 10.45
CA GLY A 253 -5.44 23.67 10.54
C GLY A 253 -5.33 22.29 9.88
N TYR A 254 -4.15 21.67 9.93
CA TYR A 254 -3.80 20.38 9.33
C TYR A 254 -4.04 20.31 7.81
N ARG A 255 -3.98 21.44 7.11
CA ARG A 255 -4.29 21.54 5.68
C ARG A 255 -3.53 20.52 4.83
N TRP A 256 -2.23 20.35 5.06
CA TRP A 256 -1.41 19.39 4.31
C TRP A 256 -1.91 17.95 4.49
N TRP A 257 -2.18 17.53 5.73
CA TRP A 257 -2.74 16.20 6.02
C TRP A 257 -4.13 15.99 5.43
N VAL A 258 -4.99 17.01 5.47
CA VAL A 258 -6.32 16.96 4.84
C VAL A 258 -6.20 16.79 3.34
N SER A 259 -5.33 17.54 2.66
CA SER A 259 -5.07 17.38 1.22
C SER A 259 -4.50 16.01 0.89
N ARG A 260 -3.53 15.53 1.67
CA ARG A 260 -2.93 14.20 1.55
C ARG A 260 -3.99 13.10 1.63
N MET A 261 -4.87 13.17 2.62
CA MET A 261 -5.95 12.17 2.79
C MET A 261 -7.03 12.27 1.71
N LYS A 262 -7.41 13.49 1.30
CA LYS A 262 -8.34 13.68 0.16
C LYS A 262 -7.80 13.03 -1.10
N ARG A 263 -6.51 13.21 -1.40
CA ARG A 263 -5.86 12.55 -2.53
C ARG A 263 -5.94 11.03 -2.42
N GLN A 264 -5.75 10.45 -1.23
CA GLN A 264 -5.93 9.00 -1.06
C GLN A 264 -7.36 8.54 -1.39
N PHE A 265 -8.40 9.30 -1.02
CA PHE A 265 -9.78 8.96 -1.37
C PHE A 265 -10.17 9.27 -2.83
N GLU A 266 -9.41 10.11 -3.54
CA GLU A 266 -9.48 10.21 -5.01
C GLU A 266 -8.93 8.95 -5.69
N LEU A 267 -8.01 8.25 -5.05
CA LEU A 267 -7.37 7.05 -5.60
C LEU A 267 -8.07 5.76 -5.13
N PHE A 268 -8.49 5.69 -3.87
CA PHE A 268 -8.96 4.46 -3.24
C PHE A 268 -10.32 4.62 -2.58
N ASP A 269 -11.00 3.51 -2.35
CA ASP A 269 -12.30 3.45 -1.67
C ASP A 269 -12.14 3.16 -0.17
N LEU A 270 -11.07 2.44 0.21
CA LEU A 270 -10.61 2.24 1.58
C LEU A 270 -9.16 2.68 1.70
N VAL A 271 -8.74 3.20 2.85
CA VAL A 271 -7.34 3.61 3.09
C VAL A 271 -6.85 3.07 4.42
N ARG A 272 -5.73 2.33 4.39
CA ARG A 272 -4.99 1.93 5.58
C ARG A 272 -4.09 3.08 5.99
N ILE A 273 -4.13 3.48 7.26
CA ILE A 273 -3.10 4.35 7.85
C ILE A 273 -2.04 3.44 8.44
N ASP A 274 -0.89 3.39 7.77
CA ASP A 274 0.29 2.66 8.20
C ASP A 274 0.83 3.24 9.51
N HIS A 275 1.34 2.38 10.39
CA HIS A 275 1.92 2.74 11.68
C HIS A 275 1.02 3.71 12.47
N PHE A 276 -0.26 3.37 12.60
CA PHE A 276 -1.27 4.20 13.27
C PHE A 276 -0.90 4.50 14.73
N VAL A 277 -0.15 3.60 15.38
CA VAL A 277 0.46 3.82 16.70
C VAL A 277 1.19 5.17 16.76
N GLY A 278 1.86 5.55 15.67
CA GLY A 278 2.57 6.81 15.50
C GLY A 278 1.69 8.06 15.53
N LEU A 279 0.36 7.93 15.43
CA LEU A 279 -0.62 9.01 15.67
C LEU A 279 -1.00 9.16 17.15
N CYS A 280 -0.57 8.26 18.03
CA CYS A 280 -0.68 8.44 19.47
C CYS A 280 0.66 8.85 20.06
N HIS A 281 1.69 8.05 19.80
CA HIS A 281 3.04 8.29 20.26
C HIS A 281 4.04 7.79 19.21
N ALA A 282 5.04 8.61 18.91
CA ALA A 282 6.07 8.29 17.94
C ALA A 282 7.42 8.09 18.65
N TRP A 283 8.18 7.09 18.23
CA TRP A 283 9.56 6.90 18.68
C TRP A 283 10.45 7.86 17.90
N MET A 284 10.87 8.93 18.56
CA MET A 284 11.66 10.00 17.94
C MET A 284 13.13 9.83 18.29
N ILE A 285 13.97 9.71 17.26
CA ILE A 285 15.40 9.43 17.37
C ILE A 285 16.19 10.68 16.95
N PRO A 286 17.28 11.06 17.64
CA PRO A 286 18.14 12.16 17.18
C PRO A 286 18.60 11.94 15.73
N GLY A 287 18.53 12.98 14.89
CA GLY A 287 18.83 12.85 13.45
C GLY A 287 20.26 12.39 13.11
N SER A 288 21.22 12.62 14.02
CA SER A 288 22.60 12.15 13.88
C SER A 288 22.82 10.70 14.34
N ALA A 289 21.78 10.01 14.82
CA ALA A 289 21.91 8.67 15.36
C ALA A 289 22.12 7.63 14.24
N ARG A 290 23.01 6.66 14.50
CA ARG A 290 23.25 5.52 13.60
C ARG A 290 22.32 4.32 13.85
N THR A 291 21.58 4.34 14.97
CA THR A 291 20.64 3.28 15.36
C THR A 291 19.45 3.88 16.09
N ALA A 292 18.36 3.12 16.21
CA ALA A 292 17.14 3.56 16.90
C ALA A 292 17.19 3.46 18.44
N ARG A 293 18.30 2.96 19.02
CA ARG A 293 18.43 2.70 20.46
C ARG A 293 18.24 3.94 21.35
N ARG A 294 18.65 5.11 20.86
CA ARG A 294 18.65 6.38 21.64
C ARG A 294 17.41 7.23 21.39
N GLY A 295 16.34 6.64 20.84
CA GLY A 295 15.07 7.35 20.69
C GLY A 295 14.31 7.49 22.01
N ALA A 296 13.22 8.23 21.95
CA ALA A 296 12.26 8.36 23.05
C ALA A 296 10.83 8.42 22.50
N TRP A 297 9.89 7.83 23.23
CA TRP A 297 8.47 7.97 22.93
C TRP A 297 8.02 9.41 23.20
N ARG A 298 7.38 10.03 22.21
CA ARG A 298 6.77 11.35 22.35
C ARG A 298 5.33 11.32 21.88
N ASN A 299 4.45 11.94 22.65
CA ASN A 299 3.04 12.09 22.28
C ASN A 299 2.93 12.97 21.03
N VAL A 300 1.97 12.64 20.18
CA VAL A 300 1.61 13.44 19.01
C VAL A 300 0.11 13.75 19.01
N PRO A 301 -0.34 14.84 18.36
CA PRO A 301 -1.75 15.26 18.39
C PRO A 301 -2.60 14.53 17.34
N GLY A 302 -2.55 13.18 17.30
CA GLY A 302 -3.31 12.43 16.30
C GLY A 302 -4.82 12.50 16.48
N ARG A 303 -5.34 12.71 17.70
CA ARG A 303 -6.77 12.99 17.90
C ARG A 303 -7.19 14.25 17.14
N GLU A 304 -6.49 15.36 17.34
CA GLU A 304 -6.79 16.63 16.67
C GLU A 304 -6.77 16.46 15.14
N LEU A 305 -5.80 15.70 14.63
CA LEU A 305 -5.73 15.36 13.21
C LEU A 305 -6.97 14.54 12.77
N LEU A 306 -7.31 13.46 13.47
CA LEU A 306 -8.44 12.60 13.12
C LEU A 306 -9.77 13.36 13.19
N GLU A 307 -9.97 14.24 14.17
CA GLU A 307 -11.13 15.14 14.22
C GLU A 307 -11.19 16.03 12.98
N LYS A 308 -10.05 16.61 12.59
CA LYS A 308 -9.99 17.49 11.42
C LYS A 308 -10.28 16.71 10.14
N LEU A 309 -9.77 15.49 10.00
CA LEU A 309 -10.05 14.62 8.85
C LEU A 309 -11.54 14.25 8.78
N HIS A 310 -12.16 13.84 9.88
CA HIS A 310 -13.59 13.50 9.92
C HIS A 310 -14.51 14.70 9.65
N ARG A 311 -14.08 15.92 10.00
CA ARG A 311 -14.81 17.16 9.63
C ARG A 311 -14.63 17.55 8.17
N SER A 312 -13.51 17.18 7.56
CA SER A 312 -13.10 17.66 6.22
C SER A 312 -13.40 16.66 5.10
N ILE A 313 -13.66 15.40 5.45
CA ILE A 313 -13.92 14.29 4.54
C ILE A 313 -15.17 13.58 5.06
N SER A 314 -16.21 13.51 4.22
CA SER A 314 -17.46 12.85 4.62
C SER A 314 -17.25 11.35 4.79
N ARG A 315 -17.36 10.87 6.03
CA ARG A 315 -17.27 9.45 6.43
C ARG A 315 -16.05 8.73 5.81
N PRO A 316 -14.80 9.08 6.22
CA PRO A 316 -13.62 8.46 5.63
C PRO A 316 -13.55 6.97 6.00
N ALA A 317 -13.42 6.09 5.01
CA ALA A 317 -13.33 4.66 5.22
C ALA A 317 -11.89 4.24 5.50
N LEU A 318 -11.50 4.35 6.78
CA LEU A 318 -10.14 4.18 7.26
C LEU A 318 -9.96 2.87 8.02
N VAL A 319 -8.79 2.25 7.86
CA VAL A 319 -8.32 1.11 8.66
C VAL A 319 -7.03 1.52 9.37
N ALA A 320 -6.93 1.20 10.65
CA ALA A 320 -5.75 1.51 11.46
C ALA A 320 -4.79 0.32 11.42
N GLU A 321 -3.56 0.52 10.94
CA GLU A 321 -2.49 -0.45 11.16
C GLU A 321 -1.98 -0.26 12.60
N ASP A 322 -2.54 -1.04 13.52
CA ASP A 322 -2.25 -1.01 14.96
C ASP A 322 -1.49 -2.26 15.41
N LEU A 323 -0.50 -2.73 14.65
CA LEU A 323 0.35 -3.85 15.05
C LEU A 323 1.52 -3.40 15.93
N GLY A 324 2.17 -4.38 16.57
CA GLY A 324 3.30 -4.13 17.48
C GLY A 324 2.85 -3.77 18.89
N ARG A 325 3.47 -2.75 19.51
CA ARG A 325 3.21 -2.39 20.91
C ARG A 325 2.01 -1.47 21.03
N VAL A 326 0.82 -2.04 21.17
CA VAL A 326 -0.44 -1.30 21.32
C VAL A 326 -0.72 -0.95 22.78
N THR A 327 -0.74 0.35 23.11
CA THR A 327 -1.12 0.83 24.44
C THR A 327 -2.66 1.01 24.54
N PRO A 328 -3.22 1.11 25.76
CA PRO A 328 -4.63 1.48 25.95
C PRO A 328 -5.01 2.81 25.28
N SER A 329 -4.07 3.76 25.18
CA SER A 329 -4.32 5.05 24.51
C SER A 329 -4.46 4.92 22.99
N VAL A 330 -3.73 4.00 22.35
CA VAL A 330 -3.90 3.68 20.92
C VAL A 330 -5.25 3.03 20.68
N ARG A 331 -5.61 2.03 21.50
CA ARG A 331 -6.93 1.37 21.40
C ARG A 331 -8.07 2.37 21.55
N ARG A 332 -8.02 3.22 22.57
CA ARG A 332 -9.01 4.29 22.79
C ARG A 332 -9.08 5.26 21.62
N LEU A 333 -7.93 5.70 21.08
CA LEU A 333 -7.92 6.58 19.92
C LEU A 333 -8.60 5.91 18.72
N ARG A 334 -8.30 4.64 18.47
CA ARG A 334 -8.93 3.87 17.38
C ARG A 334 -10.45 3.74 17.57
N GLU A 335 -10.89 3.41 18.77
CA GLU A 335 -12.30 3.20 19.13
C GLU A 335 -13.13 4.48 19.06
N ASP A 336 -12.60 5.61 19.53
CA ASP A 336 -13.30 6.91 19.49
C ASP A 336 -13.63 7.37 18.06
N PHE A 337 -12.85 6.92 17.07
CA PHE A 337 -13.08 7.18 15.65
C PHE A 337 -13.63 5.96 14.89
N ALA A 338 -14.04 4.91 15.60
CA ALA A 338 -14.63 3.68 15.05
C ALA A 338 -13.80 3.01 13.94
N LEU A 339 -12.47 3.09 14.03
CA LEU A 339 -11.54 2.59 13.02
C LEU A 339 -11.30 1.09 13.25
N PRO A 340 -11.46 0.21 12.25
CA PRO A 340 -11.04 -1.18 12.38
C PRO A 340 -9.53 -1.31 12.58
N GLY A 341 -9.13 -2.14 13.53
CA GLY A 341 -7.73 -2.55 13.74
C GLY A 341 -7.35 -3.76 12.89
N MET A 342 -6.07 -4.15 12.93
CA MET A 342 -5.50 -5.25 12.15
C MET A 342 -5.04 -6.41 13.03
N PHE A 343 -5.28 -7.64 12.56
CA PHE A 343 -4.86 -8.86 13.25
C PHE A 343 -4.14 -9.79 12.31
N LEU A 344 -2.97 -10.29 12.73
CA LEU A 344 -2.15 -11.21 11.94
C LEU A 344 -2.21 -12.60 12.54
N LEU A 345 -2.74 -13.56 11.79
CA LEU A 345 -2.85 -14.94 12.26
C LEU A 345 -1.48 -15.62 12.45
N GLN A 346 -0.45 -15.20 11.71
CA GLN A 346 0.93 -15.67 11.94
C GLN A 346 1.47 -15.34 13.34
N HIS A 347 0.87 -14.37 14.06
CA HIS A 347 1.22 -14.02 15.44
C HIS A 347 0.20 -14.54 16.47
N ALA A 348 -0.87 -15.19 16.03
CA ALA A 348 -1.97 -15.60 16.90
C ALA A 348 -1.64 -16.79 17.81
N PHE A 349 -0.53 -17.50 17.54
CA PHE A 349 -0.21 -18.80 18.14
C PHE A 349 1.12 -18.82 18.91
N ASP A 350 1.68 -17.65 19.21
CA ASP A 350 2.97 -17.53 19.91
C ASP A 350 2.88 -17.79 21.43
N GLY A 351 1.67 -17.78 22.00
CA GLY A 351 1.41 -18.06 23.41
C GLY A 351 -0.02 -18.54 23.67
N ASP A 352 -0.34 -18.81 24.93
CA ASP A 352 -1.66 -19.28 25.33
C ASP A 352 -2.68 -18.11 25.35
N ALA A 353 -3.89 -18.35 24.84
CA ALA A 353 -5.02 -17.40 24.85
C ALA A 353 -4.73 -15.99 24.26
N SER A 354 -4.12 -15.92 23.07
CA SER A 354 -3.87 -14.64 22.38
C SER A 354 -5.17 -13.92 21.96
N GLU A 355 -5.24 -12.61 22.23
CA GLU A 355 -6.28 -11.69 21.70
C GLU A 355 -6.35 -11.70 20.16
N SER A 356 -5.32 -12.22 19.49
CA SER A 356 -5.23 -12.34 18.03
C SER A 356 -5.78 -13.66 17.48
N THR A 357 -6.32 -14.54 18.32
CA THR A 357 -6.94 -15.80 17.85
C THR A 357 -8.29 -15.54 17.16
N PRO A 358 -8.63 -16.29 16.09
CA PRO A 358 -9.82 -16.04 15.27
C PRO A 358 -11.16 -15.87 16.01
N HIS A 359 -11.38 -16.57 17.13
CA HIS A 359 -12.63 -16.50 17.91
C HIS A 359 -12.71 -15.26 18.80
N ALA A 360 -11.57 -14.67 19.19
CA ALA A 360 -11.49 -13.50 20.05
C ALA A 360 -11.53 -12.17 19.26
N LEU A 361 -11.37 -12.22 17.94
CA LEU A 361 -11.30 -11.01 17.11
C LEU A 361 -12.62 -10.20 17.18
N PRO A 362 -12.57 -8.86 17.32
CA PRO A 362 -13.76 -8.03 17.27
C PRO A 362 -14.30 -7.95 15.83
N LYS A 363 -15.62 -7.79 15.67
CA LYS A 363 -16.24 -7.62 14.34
C LYS A 363 -15.63 -6.47 13.52
N PRO A 364 -15.52 -5.22 14.03
CA PRO A 364 -14.86 -4.13 13.30
C PRO A 364 -13.34 -4.29 13.30
N SER A 365 -12.85 -5.25 12.51
CA SER A 365 -11.43 -5.53 12.33
C SER A 365 -11.12 -6.11 10.96
N VAL A 366 -9.83 -6.10 10.63
CA VAL A 366 -9.28 -6.71 9.43
C VAL A 366 -8.31 -7.82 9.85
N VAL A 367 -8.64 -9.07 9.51
CA VAL A 367 -7.73 -10.20 9.72
C VAL A 367 -6.92 -10.46 8.46
N TYR A 368 -5.64 -10.78 8.66
CA TYR A 368 -4.72 -11.23 7.63
C TYR A 368 -4.11 -12.57 8.05
N THR A 369 -3.75 -13.41 7.08
CA THR A 369 -2.80 -14.51 7.36
C THR A 369 -1.45 -13.91 7.76
N GLY A 370 -0.91 -13.06 6.90
CA GLY A 370 0.22 -12.15 7.12
C GLY A 370 0.12 -10.95 6.17
N THR A 371 1.02 -9.98 6.31
CA THR A 371 1.10 -8.81 5.40
C THR A 371 2.24 -8.98 4.38
N HIS A 372 2.58 -7.90 3.68
CA HIS A 372 3.74 -7.82 2.80
C HIS A 372 5.09 -7.86 3.56
N ASP A 373 5.10 -7.52 4.85
CA ASP A 373 6.29 -7.57 5.71
C ASP A 373 6.53 -8.95 6.33
N ASN A 374 5.49 -9.78 6.39
CA ASN A 374 5.58 -11.14 6.88
C ASN A 374 6.15 -12.09 5.82
N ASP A 375 6.62 -13.26 6.27
CA ASP A 375 6.87 -14.35 5.32
C ASP A 375 5.53 -14.86 4.76
N THR A 376 5.60 -15.55 3.63
CA THR A 376 4.50 -16.41 3.18
C THR A 376 4.10 -17.37 4.29
N THR A 377 2.84 -17.77 4.35
CA THR A 377 2.37 -18.72 5.36
C THR A 377 3.15 -20.04 5.30
N VAL A 378 3.50 -20.53 4.10
CA VAL A 378 4.33 -21.72 3.94
C VAL A 378 5.75 -21.49 4.48
N GLY A 379 6.35 -20.33 4.20
CA GLY A 379 7.66 -19.95 4.73
C GLY A 379 7.68 -19.81 6.25
N TRP A 380 6.68 -19.14 6.82
CA TRP A 380 6.46 -19.01 8.26
C TRP A 380 6.32 -20.38 8.93
N TRP A 381 5.45 -21.25 8.40
CA TRP A 381 5.22 -22.59 8.93
C TRP A 381 6.51 -23.43 9.00
N ASN A 382 7.33 -23.33 7.97
CA ASN A 382 8.60 -24.04 7.89
C ASN A 382 9.61 -23.57 8.96
N GLY A 383 9.47 -22.33 9.46
CA GLY A 383 10.28 -21.79 10.54
C GLY A 383 9.79 -22.11 11.96
N LEU A 384 8.57 -22.63 12.12
CA LEU A 384 7.99 -22.95 13.44
C LEU A 384 8.60 -24.21 14.08
N SER A 385 8.64 -24.22 15.42
CA SER A 385 8.93 -25.42 16.21
C SER A 385 7.81 -26.48 16.09
N LYS A 386 8.08 -27.71 16.55
CA LYS A 386 7.06 -28.78 16.56
C LYS A 386 5.87 -28.43 17.45
N GLU A 387 6.13 -27.81 18.60
CA GLU A 387 5.15 -27.38 19.60
C GLU A 387 4.27 -26.25 19.04
N GLN A 388 4.87 -25.27 18.36
CA GLN A 388 4.13 -24.21 17.68
C GLN A 388 3.21 -24.78 16.58
N ARG A 389 3.72 -25.71 15.75
CA ARG A 389 2.90 -26.38 14.72
C ARG A 389 1.76 -27.19 15.32
N LYS A 390 2.02 -27.91 16.42
CA LYS A 390 1.01 -28.67 17.15
C LYS A 390 -0.11 -27.76 17.63
N ARG A 391 0.20 -26.62 18.26
CA ARG A 391 -0.81 -25.63 18.69
C ARG A 391 -1.67 -25.11 17.55
N VAL A 392 -1.07 -24.79 16.40
CA VAL A 392 -1.82 -24.31 15.22
C VAL A 392 -2.78 -25.39 14.69
N ILE A 393 -2.36 -26.65 14.66
CA ILE A 393 -3.19 -27.79 14.22
C ILE A 393 -4.29 -28.10 15.23
N GLU A 394 -3.98 -28.09 16.53
CA GLU A 394 -4.97 -28.30 17.59
C GLU A 394 -6.07 -27.24 17.54
N TYR A 395 -5.70 -25.98 17.30
CA TYR A 395 -6.67 -24.90 17.18
C TYR A 395 -7.46 -24.97 15.86
N GLY A 396 -6.77 -25.13 14.73
CA GLY A 396 -7.37 -24.92 13.41
C GLY A 396 -7.81 -26.19 12.67
N GLY A 397 -7.48 -27.35 13.19
CA GLY A 397 -7.77 -28.66 12.59
C GLY A 397 -6.81 -29.02 11.44
N PRO A 398 -7.24 -29.90 10.52
CA PRO A 398 -6.36 -30.48 9.51
C PRO A 398 -5.85 -29.43 8.50
N LEU A 399 -4.62 -29.63 8.03
CA LEU A 399 -3.91 -28.73 7.11
C LEU A 399 -4.55 -28.62 5.71
N GLY A 400 -5.36 -29.59 5.29
CA GLY A 400 -5.83 -29.66 3.89
C GLY A 400 -4.64 -29.80 2.94
N ARG A 401 -4.49 -28.87 1.98
CA ARG A 401 -3.32 -28.81 1.06
C ARG A 401 -2.09 -28.15 1.66
N GLY A 402 -2.13 -27.68 2.90
CA GLY A 402 -0.99 -27.13 3.60
C GLY A 402 -1.33 -25.97 4.55
N PRO A 403 -0.34 -25.42 5.26
CA PRO A 403 -0.57 -24.40 6.28
C PRO A 403 -1.25 -23.13 5.73
N HIS A 404 -0.99 -22.79 4.46
CA HIS A 404 -1.63 -21.66 3.78
C HIS A 404 -3.14 -21.82 3.66
N GLU A 405 -3.64 -23.03 3.38
CA GLU A 405 -5.07 -23.31 3.31
C GLU A 405 -5.71 -23.29 4.70
N LEU A 406 -5.03 -23.85 5.70
CA LEU A 406 -5.47 -23.78 7.09
C LEU A 406 -5.65 -22.34 7.56
N LEU A 407 -4.62 -21.49 7.41
CA LEU A 407 -4.68 -20.10 7.83
C LEU A 407 -5.67 -19.26 7.02
N THR A 408 -5.79 -19.52 5.72
CA THR A 408 -6.83 -18.90 4.88
C THR A 408 -8.22 -19.25 5.39
N ARG A 409 -8.48 -20.53 5.74
CA ARG A 409 -9.74 -20.95 6.33
C ARG A 409 -10.01 -20.23 7.65
N LEU A 410 -9.01 -20.17 8.55
CA LEU A 410 -9.13 -19.48 9.83
C LEU A 410 -9.44 -17.99 9.70
N ALA A 411 -8.80 -17.30 8.75
CA ALA A 411 -9.11 -15.89 8.45
C ALA A 411 -10.55 -15.74 7.92
N MET A 412 -10.96 -16.63 7.02
CA MET A 412 -12.30 -16.59 6.43
C MET A 412 -13.39 -16.95 7.45
N THR A 413 -13.12 -17.82 8.43
CA THR A 413 -14.08 -18.19 9.49
C THR A 413 -14.01 -17.28 10.73
N SER A 414 -13.08 -16.33 10.79
CA SER A 414 -12.95 -15.44 11.96
C SER A 414 -14.17 -14.53 12.12
N ASN A 415 -14.27 -13.91 13.29
CA ASN A 415 -15.30 -12.92 13.59
C ASN A 415 -15.05 -11.55 12.93
N SER A 416 -13.88 -11.30 12.34
CA SER A 416 -13.54 -10.03 11.67
C SER A 416 -14.44 -9.74 10.47
N ASN A 417 -14.80 -8.48 10.26
CA ASN A 417 -15.56 -8.06 9.10
C ASN A 417 -14.76 -8.22 7.81
N LEU A 418 -13.47 -7.85 7.80
CA LEU A 418 -12.63 -8.03 6.62
C LEU A 418 -11.63 -9.16 6.82
N ALA A 419 -11.51 -10.04 5.82
CA ALA A 419 -10.42 -11.00 5.72
C ALA A 419 -9.58 -10.70 4.47
N ILE A 420 -8.33 -10.30 4.63
CA ILE A 420 -7.44 -9.99 3.51
C ILE A 420 -6.30 -10.99 3.47
N ILE A 421 -6.14 -11.65 2.31
CA ILE A 421 -5.17 -12.74 2.16
C ILE A 421 -4.15 -12.35 1.10
N PRO A 422 -2.82 -12.38 1.37
CA PRO A 422 -1.80 -12.20 0.35
C PRO A 422 -1.95 -13.22 -0.77
N MET A 423 -1.74 -12.78 -2.00
CA MET A 423 -1.86 -13.65 -3.17
C MET A 423 -0.92 -14.88 -3.07
N GLN A 424 0.26 -14.72 -2.47
CA GLN A 424 1.18 -15.83 -2.19
C GLN A 424 0.54 -16.97 -1.39
N ASP A 425 -0.30 -16.63 -0.40
CA ASP A 425 -0.95 -17.62 0.46
C ASP A 425 -2.11 -18.31 -0.26
N LEU A 426 -2.81 -17.62 -1.17
CA LEU A 426 -3.83 -18.24 -2.02
C LEU A 426 -3.24 -19.25 -2.99
N LEU A 427 -1.99 -19.01 -3.42
CA LEU A 427 -1.21 -19.89 -4.27
C LEU A 427 -0.44 -20.97 -3.50
N GLY A 428 -0.24 -20.78 -2.19
CA GLY A 428 0.57 -21.68 -1.35
C GLY A 428 2.07 -21.63 -1.68
N THR A 429 2.59 -20.47 -2.09
CA THR A 429 4.01 -20.31 -2.41
C THR A 429 4.86 -20.15 -1.15
N GLY A 430 6.15 -20.49 -1.23
CA GLY A 430 7.09 -20.42 -0.11
C GLY A 430 7.90 -19.12 -0.05
N LYS A 431 8.86 -19.05 0.89
CA LYS A 431 9.68 -17.88 1.22
C LYS A 431 10.33 -17.13 0.04
N LYS A 432 10.60 -17.79 -1.09
CA LYS A 432 11.15 -17.15 -2.30
C LYS A 432 10.22 -16.09 -2.90
N THR A 433 8.93 -16.10 -2.56
CA THR A 433 7.92 -15.13 -3.02
C THR A 433 7.56 -14.08 -1.98
N ARG A 434 8.31 -13.99 -0.88
CA ARG A 434 8.12 -12.96 0.14
C ARG A 434 8.29 -11.56 -0.47
N MET A 435 7.40 -10.64 -0.11
CA MET A 435 7.39 -9.29 -0.70
C MET A 435 8.46 -8.40 -0.07
N ASN A 436 8.52 -8.35 1.27
CA ASN A 436 9.51 -7.55 2.00
C ASN A 436 10.07 -8.31 3.19
N ILE A 437 11.34 -8.05 3.52
CA ILE A 437 11.97 -8.43 4.77
C ILE A 437 12.36 -7.13 5.49
N PRO A 438 11.60 -6.71 6.51
CA PRO A 438 11.91 -5.50 7.27
C PRO A 438 13.34 -5.48 7.79
N GLY A 439 14.00 -4.32 7.69
CA GLY A 439 15.40 -4.14 8.08
C GLY A 439 16.44 -4.55 7.02
N ILE A 440 16.03 -5.17 5.90
CA ILE A 440 16.92 -5.41 4.75
C ILE A 440 16.70 -4.29 3.72
N PRO A 441 17.74 -3.55 3.30
CA PRO A 441 17.56 -2.36 2.46
C PRO A 441 17.33 -2.65 0.97
N THR A 442 17.75 -3.82 0.46
CA THR A 442 17.71 -4.13 -0.98
C THR A 442 17.13 -5.52 -1.27
N GLY A 443 16.62 -5.70 -2.49
CA GLY A 443 16.11 -7.00 -2.97
C GLY A 443 14.63 -7.28 -2.66
N ASN A 444 13.97 -6.40 -1.90
CA ASN A 444 12.54 -6.43 -1.58
C ASN A 444 11.67 -5.89 -2.71
N TRP A 445 10.35 -5.98 -2.55
CA TRP A 445 9.31 -5.42 -3.44
C TRP A 445 9.28 -6.01 -4.84
N ARG A 446 10.02 -7.10 -5.04
CA ARG A 446 10.27 -7.66 -6.36
C ARG A 446 9.39 -8.84 -6.70
N TRP A 447 8.63 -9.45 -5.80
CA TRP A 447 7.85 -10.63 -6.17
C TRP A 447 6.79 -10.33 -7.25
N ARG A 448 6.67 -11.20 -8.25
CA ARG A 448 5.64 -11.15 -9.31
C ARG A 448 4.97 -12.50 -9.52
N LEU A 449 3.70 -12.44 -9.92
CA LEU A 449 2.98 -13.55 -10.49
C LEU A 449 3.60 -13.97 -11.82
N GLU A 450 3.78 -15.27 -12.00
CA GLU A 450 4.11 -15.86 -13.29
C GLU A 450 2.85 -15.97 -14.16
N GLN A 451 3.06 -16.12 -15.47
CA GLN A 451 1.97 -16.33 -16.40
C GLN A 451 1.23 -17.64 -16.06
N GLY A 452 -0.09 -17.55 -15.92
CA GLY A 452 -0.94 -18.69 -15.53
C GLY A 452 -1.19 -18.84 -14.03
N MET A 453 -0.50 -18.11 -13.15
CA MET A 453 -0.77 -18.17 -11.70
C MET A 453 -2.14 -17.61 -11.30
N LEU A 454 -2.78 -16.78 -12.14
CA LEU A 454 -4.18 -16.41 -11.99
C LEU A 454 -5.13 -17.55 -12.42
N ASP A 455 -4.99 -18.69 -11.75
CA ASP A 455 -5.72 -19.93 -12.06
C ASP A 455 -7.19 -19.85 -11.62
N VAL A 456 -8.10 -20.15 -12.53
CA VAL A 456 -9.55 -20.27 -12.28
C VAL A 456 -9.89 -21.30 -11.20
N ARG A 457 -9.08 -22.36 -11.02
CA ARG A 457 -9.29 -23.36 -9.97
C ARG A 457 -9.11 -22.76 -8.57
N VAL A 458 -8.13 -21.87 -8.41
CA VAL A 458 -7.91 -21.14 -7.15
C VAL A 458 -9.09 -20.21 -6.90
N ALA A 459 -9.53 -19.44 -7.90
CA ALA A 459 -10.69 -18.57 -7.79
C ALA A 459 -11.96 -19.34 -7.39
N ARG A 460 -12.28 -20.45 -8.06
CA ARG A 460 -13.45 -21.30 -7.73
C ARG A 460 -13.42 -21.82 -6.30
N ARG A 461 -12.24 -22.21 -5.81
CA ARG A 461 -12.06 -22.66 -4.43
C ARG A 461 -12.32 -21.52 -3.43
N MET A 462 -11.78 -20.34 -3.70
CA MET A 462 -12.01 -19.16 -2.87
C MET A 462 -13.48 -18.74 -2.87
N ARG A 463 -14.19 -18.91 -3.98
CA ARG A 463 -15.65 -18.68 -4.08
C ARG A 463 -16.44 -19.64 -3.19
N ARG A 464 -16.10 -20.94 -3.22
CA ARG A 464 -16.72 -21.93 -2.32
C ARG A 464 -16.46 -21.58 -0.85
N LEU A 465 -15.23 -21.21 -0.52
CA LEU A 465 -14.88 -20.81 0.84
C LEU A 465 -15.64 -19.56 1.27
N ALA A 466 -15.75 -18.54 0.42
CA ALA A 466 -16.52 -17.33 0.71
C ALA A 466 -18.02 -17.61 0.91
N ALA A 467 -18.60 -18.53 0.14
CA ALA A 467 -20.01 -18.91 0.28
C ALA A 467 -20.29 -19.57 1.64
N VAL A 468 -19.43 -20.48 2.11
CA VAL A 468 -19.65 -21.18 3.39
C VAL A 468 -19.25 -20.35 4.62
N THR A 469 -18.58 -19.21 4.44
CA THR A 469 -18.18 -18.32 5.56
C THR A 469 -18.90 -16.98 5.57
N ASP A 470 -19.94 -16.84 4.76
CA ASP A 470 -20.75 -15.62 4.62
C ASP A 470 -19.89 -14.40 4.26
N ARG A 471 -19.00 -14.58 3.27
CA ARG A 471 -18.12 -13.53 2.72
C ARG A 471 -18.23 -13.39 1.21
N LEU A 472 -19.22 -14.06 0.60
CA LEU A 472 -19.46 -13.99 -0.84
C LEU A 472 -20.04 -12.62 -1.18
N THR A 473 -19.42 -11.93 -2.13
CA THR A 473 -19.95 -10.65 -2.60
C THR A 473 -21.30 -10.85 -3.30
N PRO A 474 -22.36 -10.12 -2.89
CA PRO A 474 -23.63 -10.10 -3.62
C PRO A 474 -23.40 -9.45 -4.99
N HIS A 475 -23.79 -10.13 -6.07
CA HIS A 475 -23.75 -9.60 -7.44
C HIS A 475 -25.12 -9.08 -7.85
#